data_AF-I3T260-F1
#
_entry.id   AF-I3T260-F1
#
_cell.length_a   1.000
_cell.length_b   1.000
_cell.length_c   1.000
_cell.angle_alpha   90.00
_cell.angle_beta   90.00
_cell.angle_gamma   90.00
#
_symmetry.space_group_name_H-M   'P 1'
#
loop_
_entity.id
_entity.type
_entity.pdbx_description
1 polymer ?
#
loop_
_entity_poly.entity_id
_entity_poly.type
_entity_poly.pdbx_seq_one_letter_code
_entity_poly.pdbx_strand_id
1 'polypeptide(L)'
;MIPQQDSEFDSNCLKPYYGKLFPYADIFKWMSYGHDGKHPGCDQSYFGRREFSFTLNGDFYLRFQSYNNALELEKAIKEKCPLKIDIGPVHTVDPAKRHAYAQSDNNVFTPVERELIFDIDMTDYDDVRYCCKGADVCLDCWPLMTIVIKVIDTSLRDDFGFKHILWVYSGRRGVHCWVCDGKARRLTNEQRASVADYFRVYKGNENSHKKVSLMGAALHPFLATSYTNVLKDYFEKVLLTRQNLLATEERYEKILSMIPDESIASELRGKWQDSRRSSSAKEDINIVRREQCKQLLQSGKHKSQGLRRCVEEIVFCYTYPRLDMEVSKHMNHLLKAPFCVHPKTGRVCVPIDPNRCDEFDPTTVPTVFQLLEELNNEGLRADVNGERSGTSLGNSVTLFRSSFLEPLQKGSKEEIERSYNLKLQQSKNSIGW
;
A
#
# COMPACT_ATOMS: atom_id res chain seq x y z
N MET A 1 9.17 8.78 -18.45
CA MET A 1 8.07 7.79 -18.54
C MET A 1 8.66 6.42 -18.32
N ILE A 2 8.02 5.53 -17.55
CA ILE A 2 8.36 4.11 -17.62
C ILE A 2 8.06 3.68 -19.07
N PRO A 3 9.03 3.17 -19.84
CA PRO A 3 8.73 2.62 -21.15
C PRO A 3 7.71 1.51 -20.96
N GLN A 4 6.55 1.62 -21.60
CA GLN A 4 5.79 0.43 -21.95
C GLN A 4 6.67 -0.28 -22.98
N GLN A 5 7.45 -1.25 -22.52
CA GLN A 5 8.07 -2.18 -23.45
C GLN A 5 6.88 -2.96 -24.03
N ASP A 6 6.53 -2.68 -25.28
CA ASP A 6 5.49 -3.37 -26.07
C ASP A 6 5.87 -4.84 -26.34
N SER A 7 6.60 -5.49 -25.44
CA SER A 7 6.64 -6.93 -25.35
C SER A 7 5.39 -7.35 -24.58
N GLU A 8 4.37 -7.79 -25.31
CA GLU A 8 3.23 -8.52 -24.77
C GLU A 8 3.74 -9.51 -23.72
N PHE A 9 3.24 -9.41 -22.49
CA PHE A 9 3.68 -10.24 -21.38
C PHE A 9 3.55 -11.72 -21.77
N ASP A 10 4.69 -12.39 -21.95
CA ASP A 10 4.67 -13.80 -22.25
C ASP A 10 4.38 -14.58 -20.95
N SER A 11 3.15 -15.08 -20.83
CA SER A 11 2.75 -15.94 -19.72
C SER A 11 3.66 -17.18 -19.57
N ASN A 12 4.39 -17.58 -20.61
CA ASN A 12 5.39 -18.64 -20.53
C ASN A 12 6.54 -18.32 -19.55
N CYS A 13 6.81 -17.04 -19.27
CA CYS A 13 7.79 -16.62 -18.25
C CYS A 13 7.35 -16.95 -16.81
N LEU A 14 6.05 -17.13 -16.55
CA LEU A 14 5.56 -17.44 -15.21
C LEU A 14 5.94 -18.84 -14.74
N LYS A 15 5.95 -19.82 -15.65
CA LYS A 15 6.26 -21.22 -15.32
C LYS A 15 7.68 -21.37 -14.73
N PRO A 16 8.76 -20.85 -15.35
CA PRO A 16 10.08 -20.89 -14.74
C PRO A 16 10.20 -19.99 -13.50
N TYR A 17 9.48 -18.85 -13.44
CA TYR A 17 9.45 -18.00 -12.25
C TYR A 17 8.89 -18.72 -11.02
N TYR A 18 7.70 -19.32 -11.14
CA TYR A 18 7.12 -20.19 -10.10
C TYR A 18 7.95 -21.47 -9.90
N GLY A 19 8.66 -21.93 -10.93
CA GLY A 19 9.57 -23.07 -10.83
C GLY A 19 10.76 -22.83 -9.89
N LYS A 20 11.33 -21.62 -9.92
CA LYS A 20 12.69 -21.36 -9.40
C LYS A 20 12.85 -20.15 -8.48
N LEU A 21 11.99 -19.13 -8.56
CA LEU A 21 12.20 -17.81 -7.96
C LEU A 21 11.16 -17.41 -6.91
N PHE A 22 9.91 -17.84 -7.05
CA PHE A 22 8.86 -17.46 -6.09
C PHE A 22 9.16 -17.99 -4.67
N PRO A 23 9.11 -17.15 -3.62
CA PRO A 23 9.59 -17.52 -2.27
C PRO A 23 8.53 -18.29 -1.45
N TYR A 24 8.19 -19.51 -1.88
CA TYR A 24 7.13 -20.34 -1.27
C TYR A 24 7.29 -20.52 0.24
N ALA A 25 8.50 -20.85 0.70
CA ALA A 25 8.76 -21.09 2.11
C ALA A 25 8.52 -19.83 2.96
N ASP A 26 8.86 -18.64 2.44
CA ASP A 26 8.71 -17.39 3.16
C ASP A 26 7.22 -16.94 3.18
N ILE A 27 6.50 -17.11 2.06
CA ILE A 27 5.05 -16.87 2.00
C ILE A 27 4.30 -17.81 2.95
N PHE A 28 4.64 -19.11 2.97
CA PHE A 28 4.05 -20.06 3.90
C PHE A 28 4.32 -19.69 5.36
N LYS A 29 5.57 -19.34 5.69
CA LYS A 29 5.96 -18.88 7.04
C LYS A 29 5.17 -17.65 7.48
N TRP A 30 4.99 -16.68 6.58
CA TRP A 30 4.18 -15.49 6.87
C TRP A 30 2.72 -15.86 7.12
N MET A 31 2.10 -16.60 6.20
CA MET A 31 0.68 -16.95 6.25
C MET A 31 0.31 -17.92 7.37
N SER A 32 1.30 -18.59 7.96
CA SER A 32 1.09 -19.51 9.09
C SER A 32 1.14 -18.80 10.45
N TYR A 33 1.74 -17.61 10.57
CA TYR A 33 1.84 -16.86 11.84
C TYR A 33 2.35 -17.70 13.04
N GLY A 34 3.31 -18.59 12.81
CA GLY A 34 3.86 -19.48 13.84
C GLY A 34 3.01 -20.74 14.13
N HIS A 35 1.86 -20.91 13.48
CA HIS A 35 1.07 -22.14 13.52
C HIS A 35 1.62 -23.22 12.58
N ASP A 36 2.91 -23.54 12.70
CA ASP A 36 3.63 -24.52 11.87
C ASP A 36 3.73 -25.92 12.50
N GLY A 37 3.00 -26.14 13.60
CA GLY A 37 2.94 -27.43 14.31
C GLY A 37 4.12 -27.71 15.24
N LYS A 38 5.09 -26.79 15.37
CA LYS A 38 6.27 -27.00 16.23
C LYS A 38 6.04 -26.74 17.72
N HIS A 39 4.98 -26.00 18.06
CA HIS A 39 4.64 -25.65 19.45
C HIS A 39 3.29 -26.27 19.83
N PRO A 40 3.11 -26.82 21.05
CA PRO A 40 1.85 -27.46 21.47
C PRO A 40 0.63 -26.53 21.47
N GLY A 41 0.85 -25.21 21.56
CA GLY A 41 -0.18 -24.19 21.43
C GLY A 41 -0.59 -23.84 19.99
N CYS A 42 0.01 -24.45 18.97
CA CYS A 42 -0.31 -24.16 17.57
C CYS A 42 -1.68 -24.72 17.16
N ASP A 43 -2.43 -23.96 16.37
CA ASP A 43 -3.55 -24.46 15.58
C ASP A 43 -3.05 -25.02 14.25
N GLN A 44 -2.89 -26.34 14.17
CA GLN A 44 -2.36 -27.00 12.96
C GLN A 44 -3.23 -26.78 11.71
N SER A 45 -4.49 -26.39 11.87
CA SER A 45 -5.40 -26.14 10.76
C SER A 45 -5.43 -24.68 10.31
N TYR A 46 -4.69 -23.77 10.97
CA TYR A 46 -4.71 -22.34 10.69
C TYR A 46 -4.44 -22.01 9.21
N PHE A 47 -3.36 -22.57 8.64
CA PHE A 47 -3.00 -22.36 7.24
C PHE A 47 -4.02 -22.99 6.28
N GLY A 48 -4.54 -24.18 6.61
CA GLY A 48 -5.59 -24.87 5.85
C GLY A 48 -6.92 -24.12 5.75
N ARG A 49 -7.13 -23.10 6.58
CA ARG A 49 -8.34 -22.25 6.55
C ARG A 49 -8.12 -20.90 5.85
N ARG A 50 -6.90 -20.62 5.37
CA ARG A 50 -6.58 -19.41 4.60
C ARG A 50 -7.14 -19.52 3.19
N GLU A 51 -7.91 -18.53 2.77
CA GLU A 51 -8.31 -18.39 1.37
C GLU A 51 -7.17 -17.82 0.53
N PHE A 52 -6.92 -18.46 -0.60
CA PHE A 52 -6.20 -17.93 -1.75
C PHE A 52 -7.15 -17.85 -2.94
N SER A 53 -6.85 -16.94 -3.86
CA SER A 53 -7.50 -16.89 -5.16
C SER A 53 -6.49 -16.76 -6.28
N PHE A 54 -6.80 -17.41 -7.39
CA PHE A 54 -5.98 -17.41 -8.60
C PHE A 54 -6.77 -16.84 -9.78
N THR A 55 -6.20 -15.86 -10.47
CA THR A 55 -6.64 -15.49 -11.82
C THR A 55 -5.78 -16.23 -12.82
N LEU A 56 -6.38 -17.01 -13.70
CA LEU A 56 -5.70 -17.75 -14.76
C LEU A 56 -5.84 -17.03 -16.11
N ASN A 57 -5.18 -17.54 -17.14
CA ASN A 57 -5.34 -17.06 -18.53
C ASN A 57 -6.81 -17.10 -18.95
N GLY A 58 -7.27 -16.07 -19.68
CA GLY A 58 -8.69 -15.90 -20.02
C GLY A 58 -9.54 -15.34 -18.88
N ASP A 59 -8.92 -14.73 -17.87
CA ASP A 59 -9.56 -14.12 -16.70
C ASP A 59 -10.42 -15.09 -15.86
N PHE A 60 -10.15 -16.40 -15.95
CA PHE A 60 -10.80 -17.38 -15.09
C PHE A 60 -10.36 -17.17 -13.64
N TYR A 61 -11.32 -16.79 -12.81
CA TYR A 61 -11.09 -16.42 -11.42
C TYR A 61 -11.51 -17.54 -10.47
N LEU A 62 -10.54 -18.16 -9.81
CA LEU A 62 -10.72 -19.26 -8.87
C LEU A 62 -10.64 -18.74 -7.44
N ARG A 63 -11.76 -18.70 -6.72
CA ARG A 63 -11.82 -18.33 -5.29
C ARG A 63 -11.81 -19.53 -4.36
N PHE A 64 -11.67 -19.25 -3.06
CA PHE A 64 -11.78 -20.24 -2.00
C PHE A 64 -10.83 -21.43 -2.19
N GLN A 65 -9.62 -21.16 -2.70
CA GLN A 65 -8.54 -22.14 -2.72
C GLN A 65 -7.89 -22.14 -1.33
N SER A 66 -7.46 -23.30 -0.86
CA SER A 66 -6.83 -23.50 0.44
C SER A 66 -5.86 -24.68 0.36
N TYR A 67 -4.86 -24.67 1.24
CA TYR A 67 -3.75 -25.62 1.23
C TYR A 67 -3.33 -25.92 2.66
N ASN A 68 -2.90 -27.13 2.97
CA ASN A 68 -2.53 -27.50 4.33
C ASN A 68 -1.06 -27.21 4.65
N ASN A 69 -0.21 -27.08 3.64
CA ASN A 69 1.23 -26.90 3.81
C ASN A 69 1.89 -26.21 2.60
N ALA A 70 3.16 -25.85 2.75
CA ALA A 70 3.94 -25.19 1.71
C ALA A 70 4.03 -26.00 0.40
N LEU A 71 4.15 -27.33 0.50
CA LEU A 71 4.30 -28.22 -0.67
C LEU A 71 3.02 -28.25 -1.50
N GLU A 72 1.85 -28.31 -0.86
CA GLU A 72 0.55 -28.26 -1.55
C GLU A 72 0.33 -26.91 -2.25
N LEU A 73 0.66 -25.80 -1.57
CA LEU A 73 0.59 -24.46 -2.17
C LEU A 73 1.54 -24.36 -3.37
N GLU A 74 2.79 -24.80 -3.21
CA GLU A 74 3.80 -24.78 -4.26
C GLU A 74 3.37 -25.60 -5.48
N LYS A 75 2.92 -26.84 -5.26
CA LYS A 75 2.40 -27.71 -6.30
C LYS A 75 1.26 -27.05 -7.06
N ALA A 76 0.27 -26.50 -6.35
CA ALA A 76 -0.88 -25.88 -6.99
C ALA A 76 -0.54 -24.63 -7.79
N ILE A 77 0.37 -23.77 -7.30
CA ILE A 77 0.83 -22.59 -8.04
C ILE A 77 1.61 -23.02 -9.29
N LYS A 78 2.48 -24.03 -9.20
CA LYS A 78 3.23 -24.56 -10.35
C LYS A 78 2.34 -25.21 -11.40
N GLU A 79 1.32 -25.96 -10.96
CA GLU A 79 0.37 -26.64 -11.86
C GLU A 79 -0.58 -25.66 -12.56
N LYS A 80 -1.16 -24.72 -11.80
CA LYS A 80 -2.15 -23.77 -12.35
C LYS A 80 -1.50 -22.56 -13.04
N CYS A 81 -0.26 -22.24 -12.69
CA CYS A 81 0.53 -21.14 -13.24
C CYS A 81 -0.27 -19.81 -13.31
N PRO A 82 -0.76 -19.29 -12.17
CA PRO A 82 -1.69 -18.17 -12.16
C PRO A 82 -1.06 -16.84 -12.61
N LEU A 83 -1.83 -16.02 -13.33
CA LEU A 83 -1.49 -14.64 -13.69
C LEU A 83 -1.49 -13.72 -12.46
N LYS A 84 -2.39 -13.97 -11.52
CA LYS A 84 -2.54 -13.21 -10.28
C LYS A 84 -2.81 -14.18 -9.13
N ILE A 85 -2.16 -13.93 -7.99
CA ILE A 85 -2.46 -14.60 -6.74
C ILE A 85 -2.95 -13.53 -5.78
N ASP A 86 -4.14 -13.72 -5.23
CA ASP A 86 -4.68 -12.90 -4.16
C ASP A 86 -4.78 -13.71 -2.86
N ILE A 87 -4.53 -13.04 -1.74
CA ILE A 87 -4.61 -13.61 -0.39
C ILE A 87 -5.89 -13.06 0.27
N GLY A 88 -6.72 -13.97 0.76
CA GLY A 88 -7.96 -13.67 1.50
C GLY A 88 -7.85 -13.97 2.99
N PRO A 89 -8.98 -14.00 3.72
CA PRO A 89 -8.99 -14.24 5.16
C PRO A 89 -8.72 -15.70 5.54
N VAL A 90 -8.39 -15.92 6.81
CA VAL A 90 -8.58 -17.20 7.50
C VAL A 90 -10.05 -17.35 7.85
N HIS A 91 -10.63 -18.49 7.51
CA HIS A 91 -12.02 -18.83 7.82
C HIS A 91 -12.12 -19.74 9.06
N THR A 92 -13.35 -19.96 9.52
CA THR A 92 -13.70 -20.95 10.56
C THR A 92 -13.44 -22.40 10.12
N VAL A 93 -13.57 -22.68 8.82
CA VAL A 93 -13.39 -24.00 8.21
C VAL A 93 -12.63 -23.87 6.88
N ASP A 94 -12.24 -25.00 6.29
CA ASP A 94 -11.54 -25.09 5.01
C ASP A 94 -12.36 -24.44 3.85
N PRO A 95 -11.86 -23.35 3.22
CA PRO A 95 -12.53 -22.65 2.11
C PRO A 95 -12.86 -23.55 0.91
N ALA A 96 -11.99 -24.52 0.58
CA ALA A 96 -12.22 -25.43 -0.55
C ALA A 96 -13.45 -26.33 -0.31
N LYS A 97 -13.79 -26.57 0.96
CA LYS A 97 -14.93 -27.40 1.39
C LYS A 97 -16.16 -26.60 1.79
N ARG A 98 -16.19 -25.29 1.54
CA ARG A 98 -17.29 -24.38 1.96
C ARG A 98 -18.71 -24.90 1.68
N HIS A 99 -18.92 -25.59 0.56
CA HIS A 99 -20.24 -26.11 0.19
C HIS A 99 -20.75 -27.19 1.16
N ALA A 100 -19.86 -28.00 1.72
CA ALA A 100 -20.22 -29.00 2.72
C ALA A 100 -20.66 -28.36 4.05
N TYR A 101 -20.16 -27.15 4.36
CA TYR A 101 -20.45 -26.45 5.61
C TYR A 101 -21.61 -25.43 5.48
N ALA A 102 -21.89 -24.97 4.27
CA ALA A 102 -22.99 -24.05 3.96
C ALA A 102 -24.39 -24.70 4.08
N GLN A 103 -24.47 -26.04 4.06
CA GLN A 103 -25.72 -26.80 4.15
C GLN A 103 -26.18 -27.07 5.60
N SER A 104 -25.39 -26.68 6.60
CA SER A 104 -25.78 -26.77 8.01
C SER A 104 -26.59 -25.52 8.41
N ASP A 105 -27.64 -25.69 9.22
CA ASP A 105 -28.58 -24.63 9.65
C ASP A 105 -27.89 -23.40 10.32
N ASN A 106 -26.63 -23.53 10.73
CA ASN A 106 -25.86 -22.50 11.43
C ASN A 106 -24.85 -21.72 10.55
N ASN A 107 -24.80 -21.95 9.23
CA ASN A 107 -23.86 -21.32 8.28
C ASN A 107 -22.45 -21.05 8.88
N VAL A 108 -21.72 -22.13 9.16
CA VAL A 108 -20.47 -22.07 9.94
C VAL A 108 -19.34 -21.34 9.18
N PHE A 109 -19.41 -21.26 7.85
CA PHE A 109 -18.33 -20.70 7.01
C PHE A 109 -18.30 -19.16 7.06
N THR A 110 -17.39 -18.62 7.89
CA THR A 110 -17.22 -17.18 8.05
C THR A 110 -15.74 -16.81 8.18
N PRO A 111 -15.33 -15.61 7.74
CA PRO A 111 -13.96 -15.13 7.92
C PRO A 111 -13.72 -14.67 9.37
N VAL A 112 -12.61 -15.10 9.97
CA VAL A 112 -12.28 -14.84 11.39
C VAL A 112 -11.02 -14.01 11.60
N GLU A 113 -10.05 -14.11 10.69
CA GLU A 113 -8.83 -13.31 10.73
C GLU A 113 -8.43 -12.86 9.33
N ARG A 114 -7.96 -11.62 9.22
CA ARG A 114 -7.31 -11.09 8.02
C ARG A 114 -6.45 -9.91 8.41
N GLU A 115 -5.25 -9.83 7.86
CA GLU A 115 -4.39 -8.64 7.92
C GLU A 115 -5.23 -7.37 7.69
N LEU A 116 -4.98 -6.29 8.41
CA LEU A 116 -5.56 -5.00 8.03
C LEU A 116 -4.78 -4.49 6.82
N ILE A 117 -5.48 -4.16 5.74
CA ILE A 117 -4.83 -3.80 4.46
C ILE A 117 -5.22 -2.41 4.03
N PHE A 118 -4.33 -1.76 3.31
CA PHE A 118 -4.60 -0.51 2.58
C PHE A 118 -4.10 -0.66 1.16
N ASP A 119 -4.92 -0.27 0.19
CA ASP A 119 -4.57 -0.19 -1.22
C ASP A 119 -4.63 1.26 -1.68
N ILE A 120 -3.57 1.69 -2.34
CA ILE A 120 -3.39 3.05 -2.84
C ILE A 120 -2.93 2.96 -4.28
N ASP A 121 -3.76 3.49 -5.18
CA ASP A 121 -3.47 3.56 -6.61
C ASP A 121 -3.20 5.01 -7.03
N MET A 122 -2.18 5.23 -7.85
CA MET A 122 -1.86 6.55 -8.39
C MET A 122 -2.98 7.15 -9.26
N THR A 123 -3.91 6.35 -9.80
CA THR A 123 -5.09 6.91 -10.53
C THR A 123 -5.93 7.82 -9.67
N ASP A 124 -5.97 7.58 -8.36
CA ASP A 124 -6.74 8.41 -7.46
C ASP A 124 -6.18 9.83 -7.37
N TYR A 125 -5.00 10.09 -7.94
CA TYR A 125 -4.33 11.39 -7.97
C TYR A 125 -4.29 12.03 -9.37
N ASP A 126 -5.06 11.52 -10.35
CA ASP A 126 -5.09 12.05 -11.72
C ASP A 126 -5.48 13.52 -11.83
N ASP A 127 -6.21 14.05 -10.86
CA ASP A 127 -6.60 15.45 -10.78
C ASP A 127 -5.49 16.39 -10.28
N VAL A 128 -4.45 15.85 -9.63
CA VAL A 128 -3.35 16.60 -9.00
C VAL A 128 -1.96 16.29 -9.57
N ARG A 129 -1.87 15.38 -10.54
CA ARG A 129 -0.65 15.08 -11.30
C ARG A 129 -0.80 15.43 -12.78
N TYR A 130 0.27 15.94 -13.38
CA TYR A 130 0.31 16.42 -14.76
C TYR A 130 1.41 15.77 -15.60
N CYS A 131 2.32 14.99 -15.00
CA CYS A 131 3.38 14.28 -15.71
C CYS A 131 2.92 12.96 -16.37
N CYS A 132 1.81 12.37 -15.89
CA CYS A 132 1.26 11.09 -16.35
C CYS A 132 -0.27 11.12 -16.24
N LYS A 133 -0.95 10.17 -16.89
CA LYS A 133 -2.40 9.96 -16.75
C LYS A 133 -2.71 8.48 -16.55
N GLY A 134 -3.83 8.18 -15.88
CA GLY A 134 -4.36 6.83 -15.76
C GLY A 134 -3.35 5.85 -15.16
N ALA A 135 -2.92 4.86 -15.93
CA ALA A 135 -2.11 3.78 -15.41
C ALA A 135 -0.59 3.99 -15.46
N ASP A 136 -0.15 5.10 -16.03
CA ASP A 136 1.27 5.41 -16.17
C ASP A 136 1.81 6.11 -14.93
N VAL A 137 3.07 5.82 -14.59
CA VAL A 137 3.80 6.46 -13.50
C VAL A 137 5.22 6.80 -13.91
N CYS A 138 5.81 7.78 -13.22
CA CYS A 138 7.20 8.17 -13.39
C CYS A 138 7.73 8.76 -12.08
N LEU A 139 9.02 9.13 -12.06
CA LEU A 139 9.69 9.69 -10.89
C LEU A 139 9.18 11.09 -10.48
N ASP A 140 8.38 11.73 -11.32
CA ASP A 140 7.75 13.02 -10.98
C ASP A 140 6.51 12.85 -10.11
N CYS A 141 5.70 11.80 -10.31
CA CYS A 141 4.50 11.54 -9.52
C CYS A 141 4.70 10.48 -8.42
N TRP A 142 5.71 9.62 -8.53
CA TRP A 142 6.01 8.62 -7.49
C TRP A 142 6.16 9.18 -6.07
N PRO A 143 6.66 10.42 -5.84
CA PRO A 143 6.67 11.02 -4.50
C PRO A 143 5.31 11.00 -3.78
N LEU A 144 4.18 10.94 -4.50
CA LEU A 144 2.86 10.75 -3.88
C LEU A 144 2.75 9.42 -3.12
N MET A 145 3.33 8.33 -3.64
CA MET A 145 3.37 7.03 -2.93
C MET A 145 4.34 7.06 -1.75
N THR A 146 5.46 7.78 -1.88
CA THR A 146 6.39 7.99 -0.76
C THR A 146 5.72 8.73 0.40
N ILE A 147 4.94 9.78 0.10
CA ILE A 147 4.13 10.49 1.10
C ILE A 147 3.13 9.55 1.77
N VAL A 148 2.44 8.71 0.98
CA VAL A 148 1.50 7.70 1.49
C VAL A 148 2.17 6.78 2.49
N ILE A 149 3.31 6.18 2.13
CA ILE A 149 4.04 5.28 3.02
C ILE A 149 4.40 6.02 4.31
N LYS A 150 4.99 7.21 4.23
CA LYS A 150 5.42 7.97 5.42
C LYS A 150 4.27 8.33 6.35
N VAL A 151 3.17 8.86 5.81
CA VAL A 151 2.02 9.32 6.61
C VAL A 151 1.30 8.13 7.27
N ILE A 152 1.00 7.10 6.49
CA ILE A 152 0.23 5.96 6.97
C ILE A 152 1.09 5.08 7.90
N ASP A 153 2.35 4.78 7.56
CA ASP A 153 3.23 3.95 8.39
C ASP A 153 3.48 4.60 9.76
N THR A 154 3.78 5.91 9.79
CA THR A 154 4.01 6.64 11.04
C THR A 154 2.81 6.52 11.97
N SER A 155 1.60 6.79 11.48
CA SER A 155 0.39 6.72 12.31
C SER A 155 0.02 5.29 12.72
N LEU A 156 0.16 4.30 11.83
CA LEU A 156 -0.06 2.90 12.19
C LEU A 156 0.86 2.45 13.34
N ARG A 157 2.09 2.98 13.40
CA ARG A 157 3.04 2.71 14.48
C ARG A 157 2.76 3.54 15.73
N ASP A 158 2.67 4.85 15.59
CA ASP A 158 2.66 5.79 16.72
C ASP A 158 1.27 5.90 17.36
N ASP A 159 0.21 5.95 16.54
CA ASP A 159 -1.16 6.14 17.02
C ASP A 159 -1.82 4.80 17.38
N PHE A 160 -1.61 3.76 16.55
CA PHE A 160 -2.24 2.44 16.74
C PHE A 160 -1.33 1.39 17.40
N GLY A 161 -0.03 1.66 17.51
CA GLY A 161 0.93 0.73 18.12
C GLY A 161 1.06 -0.59 17.36
N PHE A 162 0.86 -0.60 16.05
CA PHE A 162 1.12 -1.77 15.21
C PHE A 162 2.62 -1.89 14.92
N LYS A 163 3.12 -3.12 14.89
CA LYS A 163 4.56 -3.40 14.78
C LYS A 163 4.92 -4.05 13.45
N HIS A 164 4.08 -4.96 12.99
CA HIS A 164 4.35 -5.84 11.86
C HIS A 164 3.64 -5.33 10.62
N ILE A 165 4.27 -4.37 9.94
CA ILE A 165 3.71 -3.69 8.77
C ILE A 165 4.59 -4.02 7.56
N LEU A 166 3.98 -4.52 6.49
CA LEU A 166 4.64 -4.80 5.22
C LEU A 166 4.08 -3.89 4.12
N TRP A 167 4.94 -3.06 3.55
CA TRP A 167 4.64 -2.29 2.34
C TRP A 167 5.13 -3.04 1.11
N VAL A 168 4.33 -3.03 0.05
CA VAL A 168 4.59 -3.80 -1.17
C VAL A 168 4.25 -2.95 -2.38
N TYR A 169 5.15 -2.88 -3.35
CA TYR A 169 4.85 -2.31 -4.65
C TYR A 169 3.79 -3.15 -5.38
N SER A 170 2.76 -2.52 -5.94
CA SER A 170 1.65 -3.25 -6.60
C SER A 170 2.03 -3.92 -7.92
N GLY A 171 3.27 -3.69 -8.38
CA GLY A 171 3.82 -4.14 -9.67
C GLY A 171 3.59 -3.16 -10.82
N ARG A 172 2.87 -2.05 -10.58
CA ARG A 172 2.65 -1.02 -11.60
C ARG A 172 2.70 0.40 -11.05
N ARG A 173 1.67 0.81 -10.31
CA ARG A 173 1.39 2.25 -10.06
C ARG A 173 0.93 2.56 -8.64
N GLY A 174 1.02 1.60 -7.73
CA GLY A 174 0.48 1.75 -6.40
C GLY A 174 1.31 1.01 -5.38
N VAL A 175 0.86 1.08 -4.14
CA VAL A 175 1.46 0.39 -3.01
C VAL A 175 0.36 -0.25 -2.16
N HIS A 176 0.66 -1.44 -1.64
CA HIS A 176 -0.19 -2.16 -0.71
C HIS A 176 0.48 -2.14 0.67
N CYS A 177 -0.32 -1.95 1.71
CA CYS A 177 0.10 -2.09 3.10
C CYS A 177 -0.59 -3.30 3.73
N TRP A 178 0.18 -4.13 4.43
CA TRP A 178 -0.32 -5.29 5.20
C TRP A 178 0.08 -5.14 6.66
N VAL A 179 -0.88 -4.86 7.53
CA VAL A 179 -0.70 -4.81 8.98
C VAL A 179 -1.04 -6.18 9.55
N CYS A 180 0.00 -6.84 10.07
CA CYS A 180 0.04 -8.27 10.32
C CYS A 180 0.05 -8.62 11.82
N ASP A 181 -0.03 -7.64 12.73
CA ASP A 181 -0.19 -7.87 14.17
C ASP A 181 -1.43 -8.73 14.46
N GLY A 182 -1.37 -9.64 15.44
CA GLY A 182 -2.52 -10.48 15.81
C GLY A 182 -3.77 -9.68 16.16
N LYS A 183 -3.60 -8.54 16.86
CA LYS A 183 -4.69 -7.60 17.16
C LYS A 183 -5.29 -6.95 15.90
N ALA A 184 -4.48 -6.67 14.88
CA ALA A 184 -4.94 -6.12 13.60
C ALA A 184 -5.72 -7.19 12.81
N ARG A 185 -5.21 -8.44 12.84
CA ARG A 185 -5.84 -9.55 12.12
C ARG A 185 -7.26 -9.84 12.58
N ARG A 186 -7.54 -9.62 13.86
CA ARG A 186 -8.83 -9.89 14.51
C ARG A 186 -9.79 -8.70 14.55
N LEU A 187 -9.45 -7.56 13.96
CA LEU A 187 -10.36 -6.40 13.93
C LEU A 187 -11.67 -6.75 13.21
N THR A 188 -12.80 -6.34 13.79
CA THR A 188 -14.12 -6.43 13.15
C THR A 188 -14.22 -5.46 11.97
N ASN A 189 -15.22 -5.63 11.09
CA ASN A 189 -15.45 -4.70 9.99
C ASN A 189 -15.67 -3.25 10.47
N GLU A 190 -16.36 -3.06 11.59
CA GLU A 190 -16.57 -1.73 12.19
C GLU A 190 -15.26 -1.11 12.67
N GLN A 191 -14.42 -1.90 13.33
CA GLN A 191 -13.11 -1.43 13.78
C GLN A 191 -12.18 -1.12 12.60
N ARG A 192 -12.19 -1.96 11.55
CA ARG A 192 -11.46 -1.70 10.30
C ARG A 192 -11.92 -0.42 9.62
N ALA A 193 -13.23 -0.22 9.52
CA ALA A 193 -13.82 1.00 9.01
C ALA A 193 -13.37 2.21 9.83
N SER A 194 -13.39 2.12 11.16
CA SER A 194 -12.93 3.19 12.04
C SER A 194 -11.46 3.55 11.83
N VAL A 195 -10.59 2.55 11.65
CA VAL A 195 -9.16 2.79 11.34
C VAL A 195 -9.00 3.42 9.95
N ALA A 196 -9.74 2.95 8.95
CA ALA A 196 -9.69 3.55 7.61
C ALA A 196 -10.22 4.99 7.60
N ASP A 197 -11.31 5.26 8.32
CA ASP A 197 -11.91 6.59 8.43
C ASP A 197 -11.04 7.57 9.24
N TYR A 198 -10.20 7.08 10.18
CA TYR A 198 -9.17 7.90 10.84
C TYR A 198 -8.23 8.56 9.83
N PHE A 199 -7.88 7.83 8.76
CA PHE A 199 -7.05 8.35 7.68
C PHE A 199 -7.84 9.16 6.64
N ARG A 200 -9.18 9.15 6.65
CA ARG A 200 -10.01 9.71 5.59
C ARG A 200 -10.18 11.23 5.72
N VAL A 201 -9.22 11.95 5.14
CA VAL A 201 -9.27 13.43 5.05
C VAL A 201 -9.89 13.91 3.74
N TYR A 202 -9.61 13.21 2.64
CA TYR A 202 -10.16 13.54 1.33
C TYR A 202 -11.62 13.04 1.23
N LYS A 203 -12.56 13.97 1.01
CA LYS A 203 -14.01 13.68 1.04
C LYS A 203 -14.77 14.19 -0.19
N GLY A 204 -14.15 15.01 -1.04
CA GLY A 204 -14.79 15.53 -2.26
C GLY A 204 -14.70 14.60 -3.46
N ASN A 205 -15.59 14.81 -4.42
CA ASN A 205 -15.55 14.17 -5.75
C ASN A 205 -15.02 15.16 -6.82
N GLU A 206 -15.02 14.76 -8.09
CA GLU A 206 -14.56 15.60 -9.20
C GLU A 206 -15.31 16.92 -9.32
N ASN A 207 -16.59 16.95 -8.93
CA ASN A 207 -17.46 18.14 -8.96
C ASN A 207 -17.32 19.01 -7.70
N SER A 208 -16.53 18.60 -6.72
CA SER A 208 -16.37 19.33 -5.46
C SER A 208 -15.28 20.39 -5.60
N HIS A 209 -15.66 21.68 -5.49
CA HIS A 209 -14.70 22.79 -5.41
C HIS A 209 -13.73 22.64 -4.24
N LYS A 210 -14.20 22.06 -3.11
CA LYS A 210 -13.40 21.80 -1.92
C LYS A 210 -13.38 20.31 -1.60
N LYS A 211 -12.24 19.66 -1.80
CA LYS A 211 -12.05 18.21 -1.63
C LYS A 211 -11.56 17.80 -0.25
N VAL A 212 -10.94 18.73 0.46
CA VAL A 212 -10.46 18.59 1.84
C VAL A 212 -11.04 19.74 2.65
N SER A 213 -11.62 19.42 3.80
CA SER A 213 -12.06 20.44 4.76
C SER A 213 -11.57 20.09 6.15
N LEU A 214 -10.64 20.90 6.64
CA LEU A 214 -10.01 20.72 7.95
C LEU A 214 -10.83 21.49 8.99
N MET A 215 -11.62 20.75 9.77
CA MET A 215 -12.55 21.31 10.75
C MET A 215 -11.89 21.59 12.10
N GLY A 216 -12.48 22.50 12.87
CA GLY A 216 -12.12 22.76 14.26
C GLY A 216 -11.13 23.90 14.47
N ALA A 217 -10.94 24.28 15.74
CA ALA A 217 -10.05 25.36 16.12
C ALA A 217 -8.56 24.97 16.01
N ALA A 218 -8.24 23.69 16.15
CA ALA A 218 -6.90 23.13 16.00
C ALA A 218 -6.96 21.91 15.07
N LEU A 219 -5.87 21.65 14.35
CA LEU A 219 -5.74 20.40 13.60
C LEU A 219 -5.58 19.25 14.59
N HIS A 220 -6.18 18.11 14.27
CA HIS A 220 -5.91 16.86 14.98
C HIS A 220 -4.38 16.61 15.01
N PRO A 221 -3.79 16.13 16.13
CA PRO A 221 -2.33 15.97 16.25
C PRO A 221 -1.70 15.21 15.09
N PHE A 222 -2.28 14.08 14.67
CA PHE A 222 -1.81 13.32 13.50
C PHE A 222 -1.79 14.17 12.21
N LEU A 223 -2.80 15.00 11.96
CA LEU A 223 -2.85 15.86 10.77
C LEU A 223 -1.80 16.98 10.86
N ALA A 224 -1.60 17.56 12.04
CA ALA A 224 -0.58 18.58 12.27
C ALA A 224 0.84 18.02 12.07
N THR A 225 1.11 16.84 12.62
CA THR A 225 2.39 16.12 12.45
C THR A 225 2.61 15.74 10.99
N SER A 226 1.59 15.17 10.32
CA SER A 226 1.66 14.82 8.90
C SER A 226 1.98 16.03 8.03
N TYR A 227 1.29 17.15 8.28
CA TYR A 227 1.51 18.40 7.56
C TYR A 227 2.95 18.91 7.71
N THR A 228 3.41 19.02 8.96
CA THR A 228 4.71 19.62 9.29
C THR A 228 5.87 18.74 8.85
N ASN A 229 5.78 17.42 9.07
CA ASN A 229 6.91 16.52 8.89
C ASN A 229 7.00 15.93 7.48
N VAL A 230 5.89 15.93 6.73
CA VAL A 230 5.84 15.28 5.41
C VAL A 230 5.22 16.22 4.37
N LEU A 231 3.91 16.49 4.48
CA LEU A 231 3.13 17.02 3.34
C LEU A 231 3.65 18.36 2.82
N LYS A 232 3.96 19.30 3.72
CA LYS A 232 4.40 20.65 3.36
C LYS A 232 5.70 20.62 2.56
N ASP A 233 6.68 19.85 3.03
CA ASP A 233 8.00 19.78 2.42
C ASP A 233 7.96 19.10 1.04
N TYR A 234 7.21 17.99 0.89
CA TYR A 234 7.03 17.39 -0.42
C TYR A 234 6.24 18.28 -1.37
N PHE A 235 5.20 18.96 -0.89
CA PHE A 235 4.44 19.89 -1.74
C PHE A 235 5.37 20.96 -2.29
N GLU A 236 6.11 21.65 -1.42
CA GLU A 236 6.86 22.86 -1.77
C GLU A 236 8.18 22.57 -2.48
N LYS A 237 8.90 21.53 -2.07
CA LYS A 237 10.24 21.23 -2.60
C LYS A 237 10.23 20.22 -3.76
N VAL A 238 9.16 19.44 -3.90
CA VAL A 238 9.11 18.33 -4.86
C VAL A 238 7.97 18.50 -5.85
N LEU A 239 6.72 18.41 -5.40
CA LEU A 239 5.56 18.29 -6.28
C LEU A 239 5.25 19.59 -7.02
N LEU A 240 5.44 20.75 -6.39
CA LEU A 240 5.16 22.06 -6.99
C LEU A 240 5.88 22.25 -8.33
N THR A 241 7.18 21.98 -8.38
CA THR A 241 8.01 22.08 -9.59
C THR A 241 7.85 20.85 -10.49
N ARG A 242 7.94 19.62 -9.94
CA ARG A 242 7.86 18.40 -10.78
C ARG A 242 6.53 18.24 -11.51
N GLN A 243 5.43 18.69 -10.89
CA GLN A 243 4.10 18.69 -11.51
C GLN A 243 3.73 20.01 -12.16
N ASN A 244 4.58 21.05 -12.06
CA ASN A 244 4.33 22.38 -12.62
C ASN A 244 2.93 22.91 -12.24
N LEU A 245 2.58 22.83 -10.96
CA LEU A 245 1.20 23.02 -10.46
C LEU A 245 0.67 24.44 -10.63
N LEU A 246 1.56 25.43 -10.69
CA LEU A 246 1.23 26.84 -10.82
C LEU A 246 1.79 27.44 -12.11
N ALA A 247 2.27 26.63 -13.05
CA ALA A 247 2.97 27.12 -14.25
C ALA A 247 2.02 27.78 -15.27
N THR A 248 0.87 27.16 -15.53
CA THR A 248 -0.09 27.60 -16.55
C THR A 248 -1.42 28.01 -15.91
N GLU A 249 -2.20 28.80 -16.66
CA GLU A 249 -3.52 29.27 -16.25
C GLU A 249 -4.44 28.12 -15.84
N GLU A 250 -4.62 27.14 -16.73
CA GLU A 250 -5.40 25.93 -16.44
C GLU A 250 -5.05 25.27 -15.09
N ARG A 251 -3.77 25.30 -14.68
CA ARG A 251 -3.30 24.62 -13.47
C ARG A 251 -3.46 25.48 -12.23
N TYR A 252 -3.04 26.75 -12.29
CA TYR A 252 -3.18 27.63 -11.13
C TYR A 252 -4.64 27.96 -10.84
N GLU A 253 -5.52 27.93 -11.84
CA GLU A 253 -6.97 28.08 -11.66
C GLU A 253 -7.57 27.01 -10.75
N LYS A 254 -7.05 25.77 -10.81
CA LYS A 254 -7.50 24.72 -9.88
C LYS A 254 -7.20 25.09 -8.43
N ILE A 255 -6.03 25.68 -8.17
CA ILE A 255 -5.66 26.13 -6.82
C ILE A 255 -6.46 27.37 -6.42
N LEU A 256 -6.65 28.35 -7.32
CA LEU A 256 -7.46 29.53 -7.04
C LEU A 256 -8.90 29.18 -6.71
N SER A 257 -9.48 28.17 -7.37
CA SER A 257 -10.85 27.71 -7.09
C SER A 257 -11.03 27.08 -5.70
N MET A 258 -9.94 26.73 -5.01
CA MET A 258 -9.96 26.24 -3.63
C MET A 258 -9.93 27.39 -2.61
N ILE A 259 -9.67 28.63 -3.03
CA ILE A 259 -9.62 29.80 -2.16
C ILE A 259 -11.05 30.32 -1.95
N PRO A 260 -11.60 30.33 -0.72
CA PRO A 260 -12.98 30.75 -0.50
C PRO A 260 -13.24 32.25 -0.72
N ASP A 261 -12.21 33.08 -0.67
CA ASP A 261 -12.30 34.53 -0.83
C ASP A 261 -12.00 34.93 -2.28
N GLU A 262 -13.05 35.27 -3.03
CA GLU A 262 -12.96 35.65 -4.45
C GLU A 262 -12.10 36.90 -4.67
N SER A 263 -12.03 37.82 -3.69
CA SER A 263 -11.18 39.02 -3.81
C SER A 263 -9.70 38.65 -3.85
N ILE A 264 -9.28 37.69 -3.01
CA ILE A 264 -7.92 37.16 -3.00
C ILE A 264 -7.65 36.37 -4.29
N ALA A 265 -8.60 35.51 -4.69
CA ALA A 265 -8.45 34.72 -5.91
C ALA A 265 -8.31 35.62 -7.15
N SER A 266 -9.11 36.68 -7.25
CA SER A 266 -9.04 37.67 -8.32
C SER A 266 -7.75 38.51 -8.29
N GLU A 267 -7.27 38.91 -7.12
CA GLU A 267 -5.98 39.61 -7.00
C GLU A 267 -4.80 38.74 -7.47
N LEU A 268 -4.77 37.46 -7.05
CA LEU A 268 -3.77 36.51 -7.50
C LEU A 268 -3.86 36.26 -9.01
N ARG A 269 -5.08 36.08 -9.54
CA ARG A 269 -5.35 35.91 -10.97
C ARG A 269 -4.78 37.06 -11.79
N GLY A 270 -5.08 38.31 -11.42
CA GLY A 270 -4.56 39.50 -12.09
C GLY A 270 -3.03 39.53 -12.08
N LYS A 271 -2.41 39.35 -10.90
CA LYS A 271 -0.94 39.30 -10.76
C LYS A 271 -0.29 38.24 -11.64
N TRP A 272 -0.90 37.06 -11.73
CA TRP A 272 -0.34 35.93 -12.46
C TRP A 272 -0.57 36.02 -13.97
N GLN A 273 -1.64 36.65 -14.42
CA GLN A 273 -1.87 36.95 -15.83
C GLN A 273 -0.89 38.01 -16.35
N ASP A 274 -0.64 39.07 -15.57
CA ASP A 274 0.28 40.15 -15.93
C ASP A 274 1.76 39.72 -15.93
N SER A 275 2.11 38.73 -15.10
CA SER A 275 3.47 38.17 -14.98
C SER A 275 4.00 37.50 -16.25
N ARG A 276 3.18 37.27 -17.30
CA ARG A 276 3.64 36.77 -18.61
C ARG A 276 4.70 37.68 -19.28
N ARG A 277 4.84 38.93 -18.83
CA ARG A 277 5.71 39.96 -19.44
C ARG A 277 7.02 40.21 -18.70
N SER A 278 7.25 39.59 -17.54
CA SER A 278 8.43 39.86 -16.70
C SER A 278 9.05 38.57 -16.17
N SER A 279 9.69 37.80 -17.05
CA SER A 279 10.55 36.71 -16.61
C SER A 279 12.01 37.18 -16.59
N SER A 280 12.44 37.71 -15.45
CA SER A 280 13.86 37.61 -15.11
C SER A 280 14.15 36.13 -14.89
N ALA A 281 15.02 35.54 -15.70
CA ALA A 281 15.22 34.09 -15.85
C ALA A 281 15.82 33.34 -14.63
N LYS A 282 15.73 33.88 -13.41
CA LYS A 282 16.43 33.34 -12.23
C LYS A 282 15.57 32.52 -11.25
N GLU A 283 14.25 32.66 -11.23
CA GLU A 283 13.39 32.00 -10.23
C GLU A 283 12.25 31.19 -10.86
N ASP A 284 11.96 30.00 -10.32
CA ASP A 284 10.87 29.13 -10.77
C ASP A 284 9.51 29.78 -10.49
N ILE A 285 8.72 29.96 -11.55
CA ILE A 285 7.40 30.60 -11.48
C ILE A 285 6.46 29.90 -10.49
N ASN A 286 6.58 28.59 -10.32
CA ASN A 286 5.74 27.86 -9.37
C ASN A 286 6.05 28.28 -7.93
N ILE A 287 7.34 28.46 -7.61
CA ILE A 287 7.81 28.89 -6.28
C ILE A 287 7.35 30.32 -6.01
N VAL A 288 7.56 31.23 -6.97
CA VAL A 288 7.15 32.64 -6.85
C VAL A 288 5.65 32.76 -6.61
N ARG A 289 4.83 32.10 -7.43
CA ARG A 289 3.37 32.12 -7.31
C ARG A 289 2.89 31.50 -5.99
N ARG A 290 3.53 30.40 -5.55
CA ARG A 290 3.23 29.78 -4.25
C ARG A 290 3.46 30.75 -3.09
N GLU A 291 4.57 31.48 -3.12
CA GLU A 291 4.91 32.42 -2.05
C GLU A 291 3.95 33.62 -2.03
N GLN A 292 3.60 34.17 -3.20
CA GLN A 292 2.57 35.22 -3.31
C GLN A 292 1.21 34.77 -2.75
N CYS A 293 0.81 33.52 -3.07
CA CYS A 293 -0.42 32.93 -2.56
C CYS A 293 -0.40 32.83 -1.02
N LYS A 294 0.67 32.29 -0.43
CA LYS A 294 0.82 32.22 1.03
C LYS A 294 0.74 33.59 1.69
N GLN A 295 1.50 34.57 1.18
CA GLN A 295 1.57 35.90 1.74
C GLN A 295 0.21 36.58 1.77
N LEU A 296 -0.56 36.50 0.68
CA LEU A 296 -1.90 37.08 0.64
C LEU A 296 -2.87 36.37 1.60
N LEU A 297 -2.88 35.04 1.60
CA LEU A 297 -3.72 34.24 2.51
C LEU A 297 -3.40 34.49 4.00
N GLN A 298 -2.16 34.87 4.32
CA GLN A 298 -1.69 35.11 5.70
C GLN A 298 -1.62 36.60 6.08
N SER A 299 -1.85 37.52 5.14
CA SER A 299 -1.64 38.97 5.33
C SER A 299 -2.58 39.63 6.36
N GLY A 300 -3.57 38.92 6.90
CA GLY A 300 -4.52 39.43 7.89
C GLY A 300 -5.48 40.52 7.39
N LYS A 301 -5.31 40.97 6.15
CA LYS A 301 -6.17 41.96 5.47
C LYS A 301 -7.58 41.42 5.24
N HIS A 302 -7.72 40.12 5.06
CA HIS A 302 -8.98 39.42 4.84
C HIS A 302 -9.26 38.51 6.04
N LYS A 303 -10.30 38.83 6.82
CA LYS A 303 -10.68 38.10 8.06
C LYS A 303 -11.89 37.20 7.85
N SER A 304 -11.91 36.39 6.79
CA SER A 304 -12.98 35.41 6.61
C SER A 304 -12.65 34.10 7.34
N GLN A 305 -13.66 33.49 7.97
CA GLN A 305 -13.52 32.26 8.77
C GLN A 305 -12.99 31.08 7.94
N GLY A 306 -13.15 31.11 6.61
CA GLY A 306 -12.69 30.09 5.68
C GLY A 306 -11.22 30.16 5.27
N LEU A 307 -10.52 31.29 5.51
CA LEU A 307 -9.12 31.44 5.08
C LEU A 307 -8.11 30.79 6.03
N ARG A 308 -8.51 30.54 7.28
CA ARG A 308 -7.61 30.11 8.36
C ARG A 308 -6.77 28.87 8.03
N ARG A 309 -7.32 27.94 7.24
CA ARG A 309 -6.69 26.66 6.88
C ARG A 309 -6.50 26.48 5.38
N CYS A 310 -6.71 27.55 4.59
CA CYS A 310 -6.70 27.44 3.14
C CYS A 310 -5.34 26.95 2.61
N VAL A 311 -4.23 27.42 3.19
CA VAL A 311 -2.87 26.98 2.83
C VAL A 311 -2.68 25.49 3.11
N GLU A 312 -3.11 25.02 4.29
CA GLU A 312 -3.04 23.61 4.65
C GLU A 312 -3.95 22.76 3.77
N GLU A 313 -5.20 23.15 3.56
CA GLU A 313 -6.17 22.42 2.75
C GLU A 313 -5.69 22.24 1.30
N ILE A 314 -5.05 23.25 0.70
CA ILE A 314 -4.40 23.13 -0.61
C ILE A 314 -3.31 22.05 -0.56
N VAL A 315 -2.41 22.10 0.43
CA VAL A 315 -1.34 21.09 0.55
C VAL A 315 -1.93 19.69 0.71
N PHE A 316 -2.91 19.52 1.60
CA PHE A 316 -3.58 18.24 1.81
C PHE A 316 -4.25 17.73 0.52
N CYS A 317 -4.93 18.59 -0.23
CA CYS A 317 -5.59 18.19 -1.48
C CYS A 317 -4.61 17.59 -2.50
N TYR A 318 -3.39 18.13 -2.59
CA TYR A 318 -2.39 17.73 -3.57
C TYR A 318 -1.45 16.61 -3.11
N THR A 319 -1.37 16.33 -1.80
CA THR A 319 -0.34 15.43 -1.25
C THR A 319 -0.87 14.33 -0.35
N TYR A 320 -2.03 14.53 0.28
CA TYR A 320 -2.48 13.64 1.35
C TYR A 320 -2.94 12.28 0.80
N PRO A 321 -2.73 11.18 1.54
CA PRO A 321 -3.12 9.83 1.12
C PRO A 321 -4.61 9.71 0.74
N ARG A 322 -4.86 9.08 -0.40
CA ARG A 322 -6.17 8.67 -0.91
C ARG A 322 -6.22 7.15 -0.85
N LEU A 323 -7.15 6.61 -0.07
CA LEU A 323 -7.25 5.18 0.22
C LEU A 323 -8.45 4.59 -0.50
N ASP A 324 -8.31 3.38 -1.03
CA ASP A 324 -9.48 2.55 -1.34
C ASP A 324 -10.11 2.06 -0.02
N MET A 325 -11.20 2.72 0.34
CA MET A 325 -11.91 2.46 1.59
C MET A 325 -12.54 1.07 1.63
N GLU A 326 -13.00 0.55 0.49
CA GLU A 326 -13.72 -0.73 0.45
C GLU A 326 -12.78 -1.91 0.65
N VAL A 327 -11.54 -1.79 0.16
CA VAL A 327 -10.45 -2.75 0.40
C VAL A 327 -10.10 -2.84 1.89
N SER A 328 -10.17 -1.72 2.60
CA SER A 328 -9.75 -1.62 3.99
C SER A 328 -10.81 -2.11 4.99
N LYS A 329 -12.10 -1.85 4.71
CA LYS A 329 -13.22 -2.08 5.65
C LYS A 329 -13.59 -3.55 5.88
N HIS A 330 -13.54 -4.37 4.84
CA HIS A 330 -14.17 -5.69 4.88
C HIS A 330 -13.18 -6.84 5.17
N MET A 331 -13.54 -7.73 6.09
CA MET A 331 -12.75 -8.91 6.46
C MET A 331 -12.60 -9.90 5.29
N ASN A 332 -13.53 -9.95 4.34
CA ASN A 332 -13.51 -10.90 3.23
C ASN A 332 -12.79 -10.38 1.96
N HIS A 333 -12.17 -9.20 2.01
CA HIS A 333 -11.48 -8.63 0.87
C HIS A 333 -10.19 -9.42 0.56
N LEU A 334 -9.89 -9.58 -0.74
CA LEU A 334 -8.69 -10.25 -1.22
C LEU A 334 -7.72 -9.22 -1.81
N LEU A 335 -6.43 -9.34 -1.49
CA LEU A 335 -5.41 -8.43 -2.01
C LEU A 335 -4.24 -9.20 -2.61
N LYS A 336 -3.64 -8.64 -3.66
CA LYS A 336 -2.58 -9.28 -4.43
C LYS A 336 -1.39 -9.63 -3.54
N ALA A 337 -0.94 -10.87 -3.64
CA ALA A 337 0.21 -11.36 -2.88
C ALA A 337 1.50 -10.60 -3.24
N PRO A 338 2.40 -10.38 -2.26
CA PRO A 338 3.78 -10.02 -2.56
C PRO A 338 4.44 -11.06 -3.46
N PHE A 339 5.43 -10.62 -4.22
CA PHE A 339 6.16 -11.43 -5.19
C PHE A 339 5.31 -11.98 -6.35
N CYS A 340 4.07 -11.55 -6.53
CA CYS A 340 3.37 -11.76 -7.80
C CYS A 340 4.03 -10.98 -8.94
N VAL A 341 3.96 -11.52 -10.15
CA VAL A 341 4.34 -10.80 -11.36
C VAL A 341 3.12 -10.02 -11.86
N HIS A 342 3.28 -8.73 -12.16
CA HIS A 342 2.19 -7.94 -12.70
C HIS A 342 2.02 -8.21 -14.21
N PRO A 343 0.86 -8.68 -14.68
CA PRO A 343 0.70 -9.23 -16.03
C PRO A 343 0.85 -8.19 -17.14
N LYS A 344 0.71 -6.89 -16.87
CA LYS A 344 0.92 -5.84 -17.91
C LYS A 344 2.31 -5.24 -17.93
N THR A 345 3.10 -5.41 -16.88
CA THR A 345 4.42 -4.75 -16.75
C THR A 345 5.56 -5.75 -16.62
N GLY A 346 5.25 -7.02 -16.36
CA GLY A 346 6.22 -8.05 -16.02
C GLY A 346 6.94 -7.81 -14.69
N ARG A 347 6.69 -6.70 -13.98
CA ARG A 347 7.41 -6.36 -12.73
C ARG A 347 6.93 -7.21 -11.57
N VAL A 348 7.86 -7.55 -10.70
CA VAL A 348 7.55 -8.28 -9.46
C VAL A 348 7.03 -7.33 -8.38
N CYS A 349 6.01 -7.75 -7.64
CA CYS A 349 5.43 -7.01 -6.52
C CYS A 349 6.35 -7.10 -5.28
N VAL A 350 7.42 -6.31 -5.26
CA VAL A 350 8.47 -6.39 -4.24
C VAL A 350 8.12 -5.59 -2.97
N PRO A 351 8.61 -6.00 -1.79
CA PRO A 351 8.52 -5.20 -0.57
C PRO A 351 9.22 -3.84 -0.69
N ILE A 352 8.74 -2.86 0.06
CA ILE A 352 9.34 -1.53 0.20
C ILE A 352 9.69 -1.31 1.67
N ASP A 353 10.92 -0.88 1.94
CA ASP A 353 11.32 -0.45 3.29
C ASP A 353 10.70 0.93 3.59
N PRO A 354 9.80 1.07 4.58
CA PRO A 354 9.18 2.34 4.91
C PRO A 354 10.20 3.40 5.36
N ASN A 355 11.35 3.00 5.93
CA ASN A 355 12.38 3.95 6.38
C ASN A 355 13.23 4.49 5.22
N ARG A 356 13.23 3.79 4.08
CA ARG A 356 14.00 4.14 2.87
C ARG A 356 13.11 4.30 1.64
N CYS A 357 11.83 4.59 1.85
CA CYS A 357 10.84 4.67 0.76
C CYS A 357 11.09 5.86 -0.20
N ASP A 358 11.91 6.83 0.18
CA ASP A 358 12.42 7.89 -0.71
C ASP A 358 13.33 7.36 -1.82
N GLU A 359 14.04 6.26 -1.54
CA GLU A 359 15.01 5.66 -2.46
C GLU A 359 14.35 4.66 -3.42
N PHE A 360 13.07 4.33 -3.20
CA PHE A 360 12.37 3.36 -4.02
C PHE A 360 12.03 3.93 -5.40
N ASP A 361 12.63 3.35 -6.43
CA ASP A 361 12.37 3.69 -7.83
C ASP A 361 11.54 2.59 -8.52
N PRO A 362 10.24 2.83 -8.83
CA PRO A 362 9.37 1.84 -9.47
C PRO A 362 9.82 1.46 -10.89
N THR A 363 10.69 2.25 -11.53
CA THR A 363 11.19 2.02 -12.88
C THR A 363 12.32 0.98 -12.91
N THR A 364 12.99 0.77 -11.77
CA THR A 364 14.13 -0.15 -11.62
C THR A 364 13.73 -1.51 -11.02
N VAL A 365 12.49 -1.66 -10.57
CA VAL A 365 11.97 -2.93 -10.02
C VAL A 365 12.10 -4.05 -11.06
N PRO A 366 12.72 -5.19 -10.73
CA PRO A 366 13.02 -6.23 -11.72
C PRO A 366 11.77 -6.78 -12.38
N THR A 367 11.85 -7.01 -13.69
CA THR A 367 10.85 -7.75 -14.45
C THR A 367 11.13 -9.24 -14.41
N VAL A 368 10.10 -10.06 -14.59
CA VAL A 368 10.25 -11.52 -14.69
C VAL A 368 11.22 -11.91 -15.79
N PHE A 369 11.25 -11.19 -16.91
CA PHE A 369 12.16 -11.45 -18.01
C PHE A 369 13.62 -11.23 -17.60
N GLN A 370 13.93 -10.08 -16.97
CA GLN A 370 15.27 -9.78 -16.46
C GLN A 370 15.75 -10.84 -15.47
N LEU A 371 14.87 -11.27 -14.55
CA LEU A 371 15.21 -12.29 -13.57
C LEU A 371 15.50 -13.65 -14.20
N LEU A 372 14.83 -14.00 -15.29
CA LEU A 372 15.08 -15.25 -16.02
C LEU A 372 16.38 -15.18 -16.83
N GLU A 373 16.70 -14.03 -17.42
CA GLU A 373 18.00 -13.80 -18.06
C GLU A 373 19.16 -13.92 -17.04
N GLU A 374 19.03 -13.26 -15.89
CA GLU A 374 19.98 -13.38 -14.78
C GLU A 374 20.15 -14.85 -14.38
N LEU A 375 19.05 -15.58 -14.17
CA LEU A 375 19.10 -16.98 -13.77
C LEU A 375 19.77 -17.90 -14.80
N ASN A 376 19.58 -17.64 -16.10
CA ASN A 376 20.24 -18.38 -17.16
C ASN A 376 21.75 -18.07 -17.20
N ASN A 377 22.13 -16.81 -16.96
CA ASN A 377 23.53 -16.39 -16.89
C ASN A 377 24.25 -16.92 -15.64
N GLU A 378 23.54 -17.07 -14.52
CA GLU A 378 24.07 -17.64 -13.29
C GLU A 378 24.14 -19.17 -13.28
N GLY A 379 23.26 -19.83 -14.02
CA GLY A 379 23.35 -21.27 -14.28
C GLY A 379 24.67 -21.67 -14.96
N LEU A 380 25.37 -20.71 -15.57
CA LEU A 380 26.73 -20.89 -16.12
C LEU A 380 27.84 -20.70 -15.06
N ARG A 381 27.53 -20.27 -13.83
CA ARG A 381 28.49 -19.86 -12.80
C ARG A 381 28.35 -20.55 -11.42
N ALA A 382 27.25 -21.24 -11.12
CA ALA A 382 26.97 -21.72 -9.77
C ALA A 382 27.00 -23.26 -9.62
N ASP A 383 28.18 -23.79 -9.29
CA ASP A 383 28.34 -24.90 -8.33
C ASP A 383 28.96 -24.28 -7.06
N VAL A 384 28.42 -24.59 -5.88
CA VAL A 384 29.12 -24.75 -4.57
C VAL A 384 28.25 -24.46 -3.34
N ASN A 385 27.27 -23.53 -3.29
CA ASN A 385 26.72 -23.13 -1.97
C ASN A 385 25.20 -22.90 -1.78
N GLY A 386 24.31 -23.43 -2.61
CA GLY A 386 22.90 -23.69 -2.24
C GLY A 386 21.97 -22.50 -1.89
N GLU A 387 22.47 -21.30 -1.62
CA GLU A 387 21.70 -20.08 -1.41
C GLU A 387 21.50 -19.37 -2.75
N ARG A 388 20.34 -19.59 -3.37
CA ARG A 388 19.93 -18.92 -4.60
C ARG A 388 19.61 -17.46 -4.33
N SER A 389 20.68 -16.65 -4.26
CA SER A 389 20.71 -15.22 -3.97
C SER A 389 21.19 -14.38 -5.15
N GLY A 390 21.38 -15.00 -6.32
CA GLY A 390 22.11 -14.39 -7.40
C GLY A 390 21.32 -13.52 -8.39
N THR A 391 19.98 -13.55 -8.33
CA THR A 391 19.16 -12.60 -9.09
C THR A 391 18.94 -11.30 -8.32
N SER A 392 18.59 -10.23 -9.03
CA SER A 392 18.19 -8.95 -8.45
C SER A 392 16.97 -9.04 -7.52
N LEU A 393 16.18 -10.13 -7.61
CA LEU A 393 15.11 -10.43 -6.66
C LEU A 393 15.64 -10.80 -5.27
N GLY A 394 16.87 -11.32 -5.16
CA GLY A 394 17.47 -11.76 -3.90
C GLY A 394 17.45 -10.67 -2.84
N ASN A 395 17.75 -9.42 -3.21
CA ASN A 395 17.70 -8.28 -2.30
C ASN A 395 16.30 -8.03 -1.73
N SER A 396 15.26 -8.20 -2.55
CA SER A 396 13.87 -8.03 -2.13
C SER A 396 13.41 -9.15 -1.18
N VAL A 397 13.88 -10.38 -1.40
CA VAL A 397 13.61 -11.52 -0.50
C VAL A 397 14.36 -11.35 0.81
N THR A 398 15.61 -10.90 0.79
CA THR A 398 16.38 -10.59 2.00
C THR A 398 15.70 -9.49 2.81
N LEU A 399 15.26 -8.40 2.15
CA LEU A 399 14.49 -7.34 2.80
C LEU A 399 13.21 -7.90 3.44
N PHE A 400 12.44 -8.72 2.73
CA PHE A 400 11.24 -9.37 3.27
C PHE A 400 11.53 -10.19 4.53
N ARG A 401 12.62 -10.97 4.51
CA ARG A 401 13.01 -11.83 5.63
C ARG A 401 13.41 -11.02 6.86
N SER A 402 14.40 -10.14 6.71
CA SER A 402 15.03 -9.45 7.84
C SER A 402 14.17 -8.33 8.41
N SER A 403 13.54 -7.52 7.55
CA SER A 403 12.79 -6.35 8.02
C SER A 403 11.37 -6.68 8.49
N PHE A 404 10.79 -7.80 8.03
CA PHE A 404 9.39 -8.12 8.27
C PHE A 404 9.17 -9.52 8.84
N LEU A 405 9.59 -10.58 8.12
CA LEU A 405 9.21 -11.95 8.46
C LEU A 405 9.82 -12.43 9.78
N GLU A 406 11.10 -12.19 10.01
CA GLU A 406 11.79 -12.57 11.25
C GLU A 406 11.18 -11.87 12.49
N PRO A 407 11.01 -10.53 12.50
CA PRO A 407 10.29 -9.85 13.58
C PRO A 407 8.87 -10.38 13.80
N LEU A 408 8.12 -10.64 12.72
CA LEU A 408 6.77 -11.18 12.81
C LEU A 408 6.77 -12.57 13.44
N GLN A 409 7.66 -13.46 13.00
CA GLN A 409 7.75 -14.82 13.55
C GLN A 409 8.09 -14.81 15.04
N LYS A 410 8.98 -13.90 15.47
CA LYS A 410 9.28 -13.71 16.88
C LYS A 410 8.01 -13.29 17.66
N GLY A 411 7.30 -12.28 17.18
CA GLY A 411 6.06 -11.80 17.81
C GLY A 411 4.96 -12.89 17.86
N SER A 412 4.78 -13.63 16.77
CA SER A 412 3.86 -14.76 16.68
C SER A 412 4.17 -15.87 17.70
N LYS A 413 5.44 -16.25 17.85
CA LYS A 413 5.86 -17.25 18.83
C LYS A 413 5.57 -16.79 20.26
N GLU A 414 5.89 -15.54 20.58
CA GLU A 414 5.58 -14.94 21.89
C GLU A 414 4.07 -14.92 22.19
N GLU A 415 3.23 -14.64 21.18
CA GLU A 415 1.77 -14.66 21.31
C GLU A 415 1.24 -16.08 21.58
N ILE A 416 1.75 -17.08 20.85
CA ILE A 416 1.38 -18.49 21.02
C ILE A 416 1.81 -18.99 22.41
N GLU A 417 3.05 -18.73 22.82
CA GLU A 417 3.58 -19.11 24.14
C GLU A 417 2.73 -18.51 25.27
N ARG A 418 2.42 -17.21 25.19
CA ARG A 418 1.57 -16.54 26.18
C ARG A 418 0.18 -17.15 26.25
N SER A 419 -0.45 -17.39 25.09
CA SER A 419 -1.78 -17.98 25.02
C SER A 419 -1.83 -19.41 25.55
N TYR A 420 -0.78 -20.20 25.29
CA TYR A 420 -0.64 -21.56 25.80
C TYR A 420 -0.48 -21.58 27.32
N ASN A 421 0.40 -20.74 27.88
CA ASN A 421 0.61 -20.65 29.32
C ASN A 421 -0.64 -20.19 30.08
N LEU A 422 -1.42 -19.25 29.53
CA LEU A 422 -2.70 -18.84 30.11
C LEU A 422 -3.71 -19.99 30.18
N LYS A 423 -3.80 -20.80 29.11
CA LYS A 423 -4.68 -22.00 29.10
C LYS A 423 -4.23 -23.04 30.13
N LEU A 424 -2.93 -23.26 30.29
CA LEU A 424 -2.39 -24.17 31.30
C LEU A 424 -2.67 -23.70 32.74
N GLN A 425 -2.61 -22.39 32.99
CA GLN A 425 -2.96 -21.83 34.30
C GLN A 425 -4.46 -21.99 34.59
N GLN A 426 -5.32 -21.73 33.60
CA GLN A 426 -6.76 -21.93 33.73
C GLN A 426 -7.11 -23.40 34.01
N SER A 427 -6.49 -24.36 33.31
CA SER A 427 -6.75 -25.78 33.52
C SER A 427 -6.32 -26.25 34.92
N LYS A 428 -5.18 -25.78 35.41
CA LYS A 428 -4.70 -26.06 36.78
C LYS A 428 -5.66 -25.51 37.84
N ASN A 429 -6.20 -24.31 37.65
CA ASN A 429 -7.13 -23.70 38.61
C ASN A 429 -8.51 -24.37 38.60
N SER A 430 -8.95 -24.94 37.47
CA SER A 430 -10.21 -25.70 37.39
C SER A 430 -10.15 -27.11 38.01
N ILE A 431 -8.96 -27.66 38.25
CA ILE A 431 -8.75 -28.99 38.86
C ILE A 431 -8.59 -28.89 40.40
N GLY A 432 -8.53 -27.68 40.94
CA GLY A 432 -8.34 -27.41 42.37
C GLY A 432 -9.62 -27.23 43.21
N TRP A 433 -10.76 -27.76 42.77
CA TRP A 433 -12.04 -27.73 43.51
C TRP A 433 -12.44 -29.10 44.01
#